data_AF-A0A2D4QRM1-F1
#
_entry.id   AF-A0A2D4QRM1-F1
#
_cell.length_a   1.000
_cell.length_b   1.000
_cell.length_c   1.000
_cell.angle_alpha   90.00
_cell.angle_beta   90.00
_cell.angle_gamma   90.00
#
_symmetry.space_group_name_H-M   'P 1'
#
loop_
_entity.id
_entity.type
_entity.pdbx_description
1 polymer ?
#
loop_
_entity_poly.entity_id
_entity_poly.type
_entity_poly.pdbx_seq_one_letter_code
_entity_poly.pdbx_strand_id
1 'polypeptide(L)'
;MNKVIDNILKHPISNTWNLFWLLSSLISIAIVSAILKADLSSPEDISYLIGYSVRWAIPFIYFVVAASSLRVIFPGKVSNWWVRNRKYIGLVFAVAMTWQAVFIFLLSTFHRDYYFGEVFYFRDELEGTVGYIFLIAMMLTSFRFAKKQFSRLQWNVIHKGGLYFLWAYAFSVYWWNIFYYPYNETFVAPQWHDYLFYWTGFLAFSLRIVAWGKARDKDLFDISITPKNSVLKKCCGLVSISLAITASATGHFWYKPISEILLSAKWSEELSLWLPFWPLEPFIPLFLLGLGVLILTKSYQ
;
A
#
# COMPACT_ATOMS: atom_id res chain seq x y z
N MET A 1 0.24 -25.50 -20.25
CA MET A 1 0.30 -24.41 -19.25
C MET A 1 -0.56 -24.66 -18.00
N ASN A 2 -1.83 -25.11 -18.11
CA ASN A 2 -2.71 -25.30 -16.95
C ASN A 2 -2.27 -26.36 -15.91
N LYS A 3 -1.63 -27.47 -16.31
CA LYS A 3 -1.17 -28.52 -15.35
C LYS A 3 -0.05 -28.05 -14.42
N VAL A 4 0.90 -27.26 -14.94
CA VAL A 4 2.03 -26.74 -14.14
C VAL A 4 1.54 -25.77 -13.09
N ILE A 5 0.69 -24.82 -13.48
CA ILE A 5 0.08 -23.86 -12.56
C ILE A 5 -0.74 -24.60 -11.50
N ASP A 6 -1.55 -25.58 -11.89
CA ASP A 6 -2.33 -26.38 -10.93
C ASP A 6 -1.43 -27.11 -9.92
N ASN A 7 -0.32 -27.69 -10.36
CA ASN A 7 0.62 -28.38 -9.48
C ASN A 7 1.25 -27.40 -8.49
N ILE A 8 1.67 -26.21 -8.95
CA ILE A 8 2.25 -25.18 -8.08
C ILE A 8 1.22 -24.71 -7.05
N LEU A 9 -0.01 -24.39 -7.46
CA LEU A 9 -1.05 -23.87 -6.55
C LEU A 9 -1.54 -24.90 -5.53
N LYS A 10 -1.42 -26.20 -5.84
CA LYS A 10 -1.77 -27.30 -4.94
C LYS A 10 -0.60 -27.77 -4.07
N HIS A 11 0.64 -27.42 -4.41
CA HIS A 11 1.81 -27.85 -3.68
C HIS A 11 1.74 -27.38 -2.21
N PRO A 12 2.11 -28.23 -1.21
CA PRO A 12 2.02 -27.86 0.19
C PRO A 12 2.80 -26.59 0.55
N ILE A 13 3.97 -26.40 -0.06
CA ILE A 13 4.86 -25.24 0.19
C ILE A 13 4.23 -23.92 -0.25
N SER A 14 3.40 -23.93 -1.30
CA SER A 14 2.75 -22.69 -1.79
C SER A 14 1.50 -22.32 -0.99
N ASN A 15 1.25 -22.97 0.15
CA ASN A 15 0.00 -22.81 0.88
C ASN A 15 0.20 -22.64 2.39
N THR A 16 -0.71 -21.83 2.94
CA THR A 16 -0.94 -21.65 4.37
C THR A 16 0.33 -21.39 5.17
N TRP A 17 0.59 -22.18 6.22
CA TRP A 17 1.72 -21.99 7.11
C TRP A 17 3.05 -22.29 6.43
N ASN A 18 3.10 -23.23 5.48
CA ASN A 18 4.35 -23.53 4.77
C ASN A 18 4.78 -22.34 3.91
N LEU A 19 3.82 -21.68 3.25
CA LEU A 19 4.08 -20.46 2.49
C LEU A 19 4.57 -19.33 3.41
N PHE A 20 3.93 -19.17 4.58
CA PHE A 20 4.36 -18.21 5.58
C PHE A 20 5.81 -18.47 6.01
N TRP A 21 6.13 -19.68 6.44
CA TRP A 21 7.46 -20.03 6.92
C TRP A 21 8.53 -19.84 5.85
N LEU A 22 8.26 -20.28 4.62
CA LEU A 22 9.19 -20.11 3.49
C LEU A 22 9.50 -18.63 3.24
N LEU A 23 8.47 -17.80 3.11
CA LEU A 23 8.67 -16.39 2.77
C LEU A 23 9.29 -15.61 3.94
N SER A 24 8.84 -15.87 5.17
CA SER A 24 9.39 -15.24 6.36
C SER A 24 10.85 -15.64 6.61
N SER A 25 11.23 -16.89 6.32
CA SER A 25 12.64 -17.31 6.42
C SER A 25 13.50 -16.64 5.37
N LEU A 26 13.03 -16.54 4.12
CA LEU A 26 13.77 -15.87 3.05
C LEU A 26 14.03 -14.39 3.38
N ILE A 27 13.02 -13.68 3.87
CA ILE A 27 13.16 -12.29 4.31
C ILE A 27 14.15 -12.18 5.46
N SER A 28 14.01 -13.04 6.48
CA SER A 28 14.88 -12.99 7.65
C SER A 28 16.33 -13.31 7.29
N ILE A 29 16.56 -14.26 6.38
CA ILE A 29 17.91 -14.56 5.85
C ILE A 29 18.48 -13.35 5.11
N ALA A 30 17.69 -12.68 4.27
CA ALA A 30 18.15 -11.49 3.56
C ALA A 30 18.50 -10.34 4.52
N ILE A 31 17.67 -10.11 5.54
CA ILE A 31 17.90 -9.08 6.57
C ILE A 31 19.12 -9.42 7.42
N VAL A 32 19.26 -10.67 7.89
CA VAL A 32 20.45 -11.12 8.64
C VAL A 32 21.71 -10.97 7.78
N SER A 33 21.63 -11.29 6.48
CA SER A 33 22.76 -11.09 5.56
C SER A 33 23.16 -9.62 5.40
N ALA A 34 22.20 -8.69 5.50
CA ALA A 34 22.47 -7.25 5.51
C ALA A 34 23.07 -6.80 6.85
N ILE A 35 22.54 -7.30 7.99
CA ILE A 35 23.11 -7.05 9.32
C ILE A 35 24.58 -7.47 9.38
N LEU A 36 24.93 -8.64 8.83
CA LEU A 36 26.31 -9.15 8.83
C LEU A 36 27.30 -8.26 8.04
N LYS A 37 26.80 -7.35 7.21
CA LYS A 37 27.61 -6.41 6.42
C LYS A 37 27.56 -4.98 6.97
N ALA A 38 26.67 -4.72 7.91
CA ALA A 38 26.44 -3.41 8.49
C ALA A 38 27.26 -3.24 9.77
N ASP A 39 27.74 -2.03 10.01
CA ASP A 39 28.31 -1.63 11.29
C ASP A 39 27.20 -1.13 12.22
N LEU A 40 26.80 -1.95 13.19
CA LEU A 40 25.76 -1.57 14.17
C LEU A 40 26.22 -0.48 15.15
N SER A 41 27.51 -0.12 15.16
CA SER A 41 27.98 1.06 15.86
C SER A 41 27.79 2.35 15.05
N SER A 42 27.52 2.27 13.75
CA SER A 42 27.14 3.41 12.91
C SER A 42 25.61 3.60 12.90
N PRO A 43 25.10 4.81 13.20
CA PRO A 43 23.68 5.11 13.09
C PRO A 43 23.18 5.09 11.64
N GLU A 44 24.01 5.47 10.67
CA GLU A 44 23.67 5.48 9.24
C GLU A 44 23.36 4.07 8.73
N ASP A 45 24.16 3.09 9.14
CA ASP A 45 23.98 1.69 8.76
C ASP A 45 22.71 1.09 9.37
N ILE A 46 22.36 1.44 10.62
CA ILE A 46 21.08 1.04 11.22
C ILE A 46 19.91 1.73 10.50
N SER A 47 20.03 3.02 10.17
CA SER A 47 19.04 3.76 9.39
C SER A 47 18.80 3.12 8.02
N TYR A 48 19.88 2.68 7.35
CA TYR A 48 19.78 1.90 6.12
C TYR A 48 19.00 0.60 6.32
N LEU A 49 19.25 -0.14 7.42
CA LEU A 49 18.53 -1.39 7.72
C LEU A 49 17.02 -1.18 7.94
N ILE A 50 16.61 -0.02 8.48
CA ILE A 50 15.18 0.38 8.56
C ILE A 50 14.60 0.40 7.15
N GLY A 51 15.15 1.20 6.24
CA GLY A 51 14.67 1.28 4.85
C GLY A 51 14.74 -0.06 4.12
N TYR A 52 15.83 -0.82 4.32
CA TYR A 52 16.03 -2.14 3.72
C TYR A 52 14.94 -3.13 4.13
N SER A 53 14.59 -3.20 5.41
CA SER A 53 13.52 -4.08 5.91
C SER A 53 12.13 -3.70 5.37
N VAL A 54 11.85 -2.40 5.23
CA VAL A 54 10.59 -1.89 4.64
C VAL A 54 10.45 -2.33 3.18
N ARG A 55 11.51 -2.25 2.39
CA ARG A 55 11.54 -2.69 0.98
C ARG A 55 11.14 -4.15 0.81
N TRP A 56 11.48 -5.01 1.77
CA TRP A 56 11.01 -6.40 1.80
C TRP A 56 9.54 -6.52 2.19
N ALA A 57 9.00 -5.64 3.03
CA ALA A 57 7.61 -5.68 3.47
C ALA A 57 6.62 -5.27 2.34
N ILE A 58 6.96 -4.25 1.56
CA ILE A 58 6.05 -3.58 0.61
C ILE A 58 5.36 -4.51 -0.40
N PRO A 59 6.06 -5.44 -1.08
CA PRO A 59 5.42 -6.37 -1.99
C PRO A 59 4.24 -7.10 -1.36
N PHE A 60 4.36 -7.48 -0.08
CA PHE A 60 3.35 -8.26 0.62
C PHE A 60 2.11 -7.44 0.97
N ILE A 61 2.23 -6.18 1.40
CA ILE A 61 1.04 -5.36 1.67
C ILE A 61 0.27 -5.08 0.38
N TYR A 62 0.96 -4.81 -0.74
CA TYR A 62 0.32 -4.63 -2.05
C TYR A 62 -0.35 -5.92 -2.52
N PHE A 63 0.29 -7.07 -2.29
CA PHE A 63 -0.29 -8.36 -2.61
C PHE A 63 -1.57 -8.62 -1.80
N VAL A 64 -1.58 -8.28 -0.51
CA VAL A 64 -2.75 -8.41 0.37
C VAL A 64 -3.89 -7.45 -0.03
N VAL A 65 -3.55 -6.26 -0.52
CA VAL A 65 -4.50 -5.27 -1.04
C VAL A 65 -5.20 -5.78 -2.30
N ALA A 66 -4.45 -6.27 -3.28
CA ALA A 66 -4.98 -6.70 -4.58
C ALA A 66 -5.81 -8.00 -4.53
N ALA A 67 -5.59 -8.84 -3.52
CA ALA A 67 -6.16 -10.20 -3.40
C ALA A 67 -7.68 -10.28 -3.67
N SER A 68 -8.47 -9.45 -3.01
CA SER A 68 -9.94 -9.47 -3.14
C SER A 68 -10.41 -8.96 -4.50
N SER A 69 -9.73 -7.95 -5.04
CA SER A 69 -10.05 -7.34 -6.33
C SER A 69 -9.85 -8.31 -7.48
N LEU A 70 -8.74 -9.04 -7.45
CA LEU A 70 -8.43 -10.01 -8.49
C LEU A 70 -9.41 -11.17 -8.51
N ARG A 71 -9.98 -11.56 -7.37
CA ARG A 71 -11.06 -12.56 -7.33
C ARG A 71 -12.35 -12.04 -7.98
N VAL A 72 -12.65 -10.75 -7.85
CA VAL A 72 -13.82 -10.12 -8.48
C VAL A 72 -13.61 -9.95 -9.98
N ILE A 73 -12.44 -9.44 -10.39
CA ILE A 73 -12.15 -9.13 -11.80
C ILE A 73 -11.87 -10.41 -12.59
N PHE A 74 -11.00 -11.29 -12.08
CA PHE A 74 -10.52 -12.51 -12.74
C PHE A 74 -10.79 -13.74 -11.84
N PRO A 75 -12.06 -14.18 -11.72
CA PRO A 75 -12.38 -15.37 -10.92
C PRO A 75 -11.72 -16.61 -11.53
N GLY A 76 -10.96 -17.35 -10.73
CA GLY A 76 -10.23 -18.52 -11.20
C GLY A 76 -9.35 -19.15 -10.12
N LYS A 77 -8.56 -20.16 -10.51
CA LYS A 77 -7.73 -20.93 -9.57
C LYS A 77 -6.67 -20.07 -8.87
N VAL A 78 -6.03 -19.15 -9.61
CA VAL A 78 -5.00 -18.25 -9.09
C VAL A 78 -5.58 -17.26 -8.08
N SER A 79 -6.69 -16.57 -8.42
CA SER A 79 -7.31 -15.60 -7.51
C SER A 79 -7.93 -16.27 -6.28
N ASN A 80 -8.43 -17.50 -6.40
CA ASN A 80 -8.86 -18.30 -5.24
C ASN A 80 -7.69 -18.72 -4.34
N TRP A 81 -6.57 -19.18 -4.92
CA TRP A 81 -5.34 -19.48 -4.17
C TRP A 81 -4.84 -18.24 -3.42
N TRP A 82 -4.86 -17.09 -4.08
CA TRP A 82 -4.41 -15.83 -3.50
C TRP A 82 -5.27 -15.43 -2.30
N VAL A 83 -6.60 -15.43 -2.45
CA VAL A 83 -7.51 -15.11 -1.33
C VAL A 83 -7.38 -16.10 -0.18
N ARG A 84 -7.16 -17.39 -0.47
CA ARG A 84 -6.88 -18.41 0.56
C ARG A 84 -5.61 -18.11 1.36
N ASN A 85 -4.56 -17.65 0.67
CA ASN A 85 -3.26 -17.38 1.28
C ASN A 85 -3.10 -15.95 1.82
N ARG A 86 -4.04 -15.05 1.55
CA ARG A 86 -4.02 -13.63 1.94
C ARG A 86 -3.64 -13.40 3.41
N LYS A 87 -4.20 -14.20 4.34
CA LYS A 87 -3.86 -14.11 5.77
C LYS A 87 -2.37 -14.34 6.01
N TYR A 88 -1.84 -15.41 5.45
CA TYR A 88 -0.45 -15.84 5.65
C TYR A 88 0.52 -14.84 5.05
N ILE A 89 0.20 -14.31 3.86
CA ILE A 89 0.98 -13.25 3.22
C ILE A 89 0.95 -11.95 4.06
N GLY A 90 -0.19 -11.62 4.67
CA GLY A 90 -0.26 -10.51 5.62
C GLY A 90 0.57 -10.72 6.89
N LEU A 91 0.77 -11.97 7.33
CA LEU A 91 1.67 -12.28 8.44
C LEU A 91 3.15 -12.18 8.01
N VAL A 92 3.48 -12.52 6.76
CA VAL A 92 4.84 -12.30 6.21
C VAL A 92 5.19 -10.82 6.22
N PHE A 93 4.25 -9.96 5.79
CA PHE A 93 4.39 -8.50 5.93
C PHE A 93 4.71 -8.10 7.38
N ALA A 94 3.96 -8.66 8.35
CA ALA A 94 4.16 -8.34 9.75
C ALA A 94 5.55 -8.78 10.27
N VAL A 95 6.11 -9.88 9.77
CA VAL A 95 7.49 -10.31 10.10
C VAL A 95 8.51 -9.30 9.56
N ALA A 96 8.37 -8.84 8.33
CA ALA A 96 9.27 -7.84 7.75
C ALA A 96 9.22 -6.50 8.53
N MET A 97 8.02 -6.05 8.89
CA MET A 97 7.83 -4.86 9.74
C MET A 97 8.35 -5.05 11.17
N THR A 98 8.41 -6.29 11.67
CA THR A 98 9.00 -6.57 12.99
C THR A 98 10.50 -6.29 12.97
N TRP A 99 11.20 -6.67 11.90
CA TRP A 99 12.60 -6.31 11.71
C TRP A 99 12.81 -4.80 11.66
N GLN A 100 11.95 -4.07 10.95
CA GLN A 100 11.98 -2.62 10.93
C GLN A 100 11.84 -2.03 12.35
N ALA A 101 10.86 -2.51 13.13
CA ALA A 101 10.64 -2.04 14.49
C ALA A 101 11.87 -2.29 15.39
N VAL A 102 12.55 -3.41 15.21
CA VAL A 102 13.82 -3.70 15.91
C VAL A 102 14.89 -2.68 15.55
N PHE A 103 15.07 -2.34 14.27
CA PHE A 103 16.07 -1.34 13.86
C PHE A 103 15.73 0.08 14.33
N ILE A 104 14.45 0.47 14.30
CA ILE A 104 14.00 1.74 14.90
C ILE A 104 14.30 1.76 16.39
N PHE A 105 14.04 0.66 17.11
CA PHE A 105 14.35 0.55 18.53
C PHE A 105 15.86 0.64 18.80
N LEU A 106 16.69 -0.03 18.01
CA LEU A 106 18.14 0.05 18.13
C LEU A 106 18.64 1.49 17.89
N LEU A 107 18.19 2.15 16.82
CA LEU A 107 18.59 3.51 16.49
C LEU A 107 18.15 4.52 17.55
N SER A 108 16.89 4.47 17.98
CA SER A 108 16.34 5.40 18.99
C SER A 108 16.91 5.20 20.41
N THR A 109 17.39 4.00 20.72
CA THR A 109 17.97 3.67 22.03
C THR A 109 19.46 3.95 22.09
N PHE A 110 20.22 3.50 21.10
CA PHE A 110 21.69 3.55 21.13
C PHE A 110 22.28 4.77 20.41
N HIS A 111 21.53 5.38 19.49
CA HIS A 111 21.96 6.52 18.67
C HIS A 111 20.93 7.65 18.71
N ARG A 112 20.53 8.02 19.92
CA ARG A 112 19.41 8.94 20.16
C ARG A 112 19.57 10.30 19.46
N ASP A 113 20.77 10.89 19.52
CA ASP A 113 21.03 12.22 18.95
C ASP A 113 20.86 12.21 17.44
N TYR A 114 21.36 11.16 16.78
CA TYR A 114 21.16 10.96 15.34
C TYR A 114 19.68 10.72 15.01
N TYR A 115 18.99 9.87 15.78
CA TYR A 115 17.57 9.58 15.55
C TYR A 115 16.72 10.86 15.61
N PHE A 116 16.88 11.68 16.66
CA PHE A 116 16.10 12.91 16.80
C PHE A 116 16.55 14.06 15.88
N GLY A 117 17.81 14.06 15.44
CA GLY A 117 18.34 15.08 14.54
C GLY A 117 18.01 14.84 13.06
N GLU A 118 18.12 13.59 12.60
CA GLU A 118 18.14 13.27 11.17
C GLU A 118 16.95 12.42 10.70
N VAL A 119 16.31 11.65 11.60
CA VAL A 119 15.28 10.67 11.23
C VAL A 119 13.90 11.04 11.76
N PHE A 120 13.84 11.66 12.94
CA PHE A 120 12.59 11.97 13.61
C PHE A 120 11.90 13.17 12.96
N TYR A 121 10.78 12.90 12.31
CA TYR A 121 9.77 13.90 11.99
C TYR A 121 8.49 13.55 12.74
N PHE A 122 7.95 14.49 13.51
CA PHE A 122 6.79 14.24 14.37
C PHE A 122 5.59 13.66 13.59
N ARG A 123 5.34 14.17 12.38
CA ARG A 123 4.29 13.66 11.50
C ARG A 123 4.55 12.19 11.11
N ASP A 124 5.77 11.87 10.72
CA ASP A 124 6.13 10.51 10.30
C ASP A 124 6.08 9.54 11.48
N GLU A 125 6.38 10.01 12.69
CA GLU A 125 6.24 9.23 13.93
C GLU A 125 4.77 8.97 14.29
N LEU A 126 3.89 9.96 14.11
CA LEU A 126 2.44 9.75 14.27
C LEU A 126 1.93 8.71 13.28
N GLU A 127 2.31 8.83 12.01
CA GLU A 127 1.94 7.87 10.97
C GLU A 127 2.46 6.47 11.27
N GLY A 128 3.74 6.36 11.68
CA GLY A 128 4.39 5.12 12.07
C GLY A 128 3.70 4.46 13.28
N THR A 129 3.45 5.23 14.34
CA THR A 129 2.78 4.75 15.56
C THR A 129 1.38 4.21 15.26
N VAL A 130 0.57 4.96 14.52
CA VAL A 130 -0.77 4.52 14.11
C VAL A 130 -0.69 3.27 13.24
N GLY A 131 0.29 3.21 12.34
CA GLY A 131 0.58 2.04 11.52
C GLY A 131 0.87 0.79 12.34
N TYR A 132 1.75 0.88 13.35
CA TYR A 132 2.08 -0.24 14.23
C TYR A 132 0.91 -0.68 15.11
N ILE A 133 0.07 0.24 15.60
CA ILE A 133 -1.16 -0.10 16.33
C ILE A 133 -2.08 -0.94 15.44
N PHE A 134 -2.33 -0.49 14.21
CA PHE A 134 -3.12 -1.27 13.25
C PHE A 134 -2.50 -2.62 12.94
N LEU A 135 -1.18 -2.66 12.71
CA LEU A 135 -0.47 -3.89 12.38
C LEU A 135 -0.58 -4.93 13.49
N ILE A 136 -0.31 -4.55 14.75
CA ILE A 136 -0.40 -5.44 15.91
C ILE A 136 -1.84 -5.91 16.08
N ALA A 137 -2.82 -5.00 16.03
CA ALA A 137 -4.23 -5.35 16.15
C ALA A 137 -4.66 -6.35 15.06
N MET A 138 -4.27 -6.12 13.80
CA MET A 138 -4.55 -7.03 12.67
C MET A 138 -3.84 -8.37 12.81
N MET A 139 -2.59 -8.39 13.30
CA MET A 139 -1.82 -9.62 13.52
C MET A 139 -2.50 -10.48 14.58
N LEU A 140 -2.82 -9.91 15.76
CA LEU A 140 -3.46 -10.63 16.86
C LEU A 140 -4.84 -11.15 16.42
N THR A 141 -5.67 -10.29 15.83
CA THR A 141 -7.04 -10.66 15.39
C THR A 141 -7.08 -11.54 14.13
N SER A 142 -5.93 -11.89 13.56
CA SER A 142 -5.82 -12.93 12.52
C SER A 142 -5.91 -14.35 13.09
N PHE A 143 -5.72 -14.54 14.39
CA PHE A 143 -5.84 -15.83 15.07
C PHE A 143 -7.25 -16.05 15.62
N ARG A 144 -7.74 -17.30 15.56
CA ARG A 144 -9.11 -17.64 15.96
C ARG A 144 -9.39 -17.30 17.43
N PHE A 145 -8.39 -17.44 18.29
CA PHE A 145 -8.49 -17.13 19.71
C PHE A 145 -8.85 -15.65 19.94
N ALA A 146 -8.03 -14.72 19.46
CA ALA A 146 -8.28 -13.30 19.61
C ALA A 146 -9.49 -12.83 18.80
N LYS A 147 -9.69 -13.35 17.57
CA LYS A 147 -10.82 -12.97 16.71
C LYS A 147 -12.18 -13.15 17.39
N LYS A 148 -12.34 -14.18 18.23
CA LYS A 148 -13.60 -14.46 18.95
C LYS A 148 -13.99 -13.38 19.96
N GLN A 149 -13.05 -12.53 20.39
CA GLN A 149 -13.29 -11.45 21.35
C GLN A 149 -13.87 -10.18 20.71
N PHE A 150 -13.95 -10.13 19.36
CA PHE A 150 -14.39 -8.95 18.63
C PHE A 150 -15.66 -9.22 17.85
N SER A 151 -16.53 -8.22 17.76
CA SER A 151 -17.67 -8.25 16.85
C SER A 151 -17.21 -8.24 15.39
N ARG A 152 -18.09 -8.68 14.48
CA ARG A 152 -17.82 -8.64 13.04
C ARG A 152 -17.53 -7.22 12.54
N LEU A 153 -18.18 -6.21 13.12
CA LEU A 153 -17.97 -4.80 12.77
C LEU A 153 -16.58 -4.34 13.20
N GLN A 154 -16.20 -4.57 14.46
CA GLN A 154 -14.88 -4.21 14.98
C GLN A 154 -13.76 -4.88 14.17
N TRP A 155 -13.88 -6.18 13.93
CA TRP A 155 -12.91 -6.92 13.11
C TRP A 155 -12.79 -6.35 11.70
N ASN A 156 -13.91 -5.98 11.06
CA ASN A 156 -13.90 -5.37 9.75
C ASN A 156 -13.25 -3.97 9.75
N VAL A 157 -13.50 -3.15 10.77
CA VAL A 157 -12.89 -1.82 10.89
C VAL A 157 -11.38 -1.95 11.07
N ILE A 158 -10.93 -2.83 11.97
CA ILE A 158 -9.49 -3.10 12.20
C ILE A 158 -8.82 -3.54 10.90
N HIS A 159 -9.36 -4.56 10.23
CA HIS A 159 -8.70 -5.13 9.05
C HIS A 159 -8.86 -4.31 7.77
N LYS A 160 -9.94 -3.55 7.59
CA LYS A 160 -10.07 -2.65 6.43
C LYS A 160 -9.31 -1.36 6.66
N GLY A 161 -9.50 -0.73 7.82
CA GLY A 161 -8.82 0.49 8.23
C GLY A 161 -7.31 0.30 8.20
N GLY A 162 -6.80 -0.69 8.94
CA GLY A 162 -5.37 -0.96 8.98
C GLY A 162 -4.78 -1.35 7.63
N LEU A 163 -5.50 -2.12 6.82
CA LEU A 163 -5.04 -2.44 5.46
C LEU A 163 -4.91 -1.21 4.55
N TYR A 164 -5.88 -0.30 4.61
CA TYR A 164 -5.82 0.93 3.81
C TYR A 164 -4.80 1.90 4.36
N PHE A 165 -4.68 2.02 5.68
CA PHE A 165 -3.69 2.88 6.33
C PHE A 165 -2.27 2.43 5.99
N LEU A 166 -1.94 1.14 6.17
CA LEU A 166 -0.62 0.59 5.89
C LEU A 166 -0.27 0.65 4.39
N TRP A 167 -1.26 0.42 3.52
CA TRP A 167 -1.07 0.60 2.08
C TRP A 167 -0.84 2.08 1.74
N ALA A 168 -1.62 3.00 2.33
CA ALA A 168 -1.53 4.42 2.05
C ALA A 168 -0.16 4.97 2.45
N TYR A 169 0.34 4.59 3.61
CA TYR A 169 1.69 4.93 4.06
C TYR A 169 2.77 4.42 3.09
N ALA A 170 2.74 3.13 2.77
CA ALA A 170 3.71 2.57 1.83
C ALA A 170 3.65 3.27 0.46
N PHE A 171 2.45 3.52 -0.04
CA PHE A 171 2.24 4.15 -1.34
C PHE A 171 2.66 5.63 -1.36
N SER A 172 2.36 6.41 -0.32
CA SER A 172 2.71 7.83 -0.25
C SER A 172 4.21 8.02 -0.25
N VAL A 173 4.96 7.22 0.52
CA VAL A 173 6.43 7.27 0.57
C VAL A 173 7.04 7.19 -0.84
N TYR A 174 6.62 6.23 -1.66
CA TYR A 174 7.16 6.10 -3.03
C TYR A 174 6.67 7.15 -3.99
N TRP A 175 5.48 7.70 -3.78
CA TRP A 175 5.04 8.86 -4.56
C TRP A 175 5.96 10.06 -4.30
N TRP A 176 6.29 10.35 -3.04
CA TRP A 176 7.20 11.44 -2.66
C TRP A 176 8.62 11.20 -3.20
N ASN A 177 9.12 9.95 -3.15
CA ASN A 177 10.42 9.57 -3.72
C ASN A 177 10.53 9.80 -5.23
N ILE A 178 9.43 9.74 -5.97
CA ILE A 178 9.46 9.91 -7.43
C ILE A 178 9.15 11.34 -7.86
N PHE A 179 8.20 12.00 -7.21
CA PHE A 179 7.61 13.24 -7.74
C PHE A 179 7.98 14.51 -6.98
N TYR A 180 8.60 14.40 -5.81
CA TYR A 180 8.96 15.54 -4.97
C TYR A 180 10.45 15.58 -4.65
N TYR A 181 10.97 14.59 -3.91
CA TYR A 181 12.35 14.62 -3.42
C TYR A 181 13.38 14.81 -4.54
N PRO A 182 13.31 14.14 -5.71
CA PRO A 182 14.32 14.27 -6.76
C PRO A 182 14.43 15.68 -7.37
N TYR A 183 13.41 16.51 -7.16
CA TYR A 183 13.31 17.85 -7.72
C TYR A 183 13.62 18.95 -6.70
N ASN A 184 14.00 18.56 -5.47
CA ASN A 184 14.53 19.45 -4.46
C ASN A 184 16.04 19.19 -4.33
N GLU A 185 16.84 20.26 -4.31
CA GLU A 185 18.30 20.24 -4.48
C GLU A 185 19.09 19.39 -3.45
N THR A 186 18.43 18.88 -2.41
CA THR A 186 19.03 18.22 -1.25
C THR A 186 18.91 16.69 -1.26
N PHE A 187 18.19 16.08 -2.22
CA PHE A 187 17.85 14.65 -2.13
C PHE A 187 18.41 13.78 -3.27
N VAL A 188 18.57 12.49 -2.96
CA VAL A 188 19.10 11.47 -3.86
C VAL A 188 18.11 11.16 -4.98
N ALA A 189 18.62 10.94 -6.19
CA ALA A 189 17.82 10.50 -7.33
C ALA A 189 17.07 9.18 -7.05
N PRO A 190 15.86 9.01 -7.59
CA PRO A 190 15.04 7.83 -7.34
C PRO A 190 15.71 6.60 -7.95
N GLN A 191 15.71 5.51 -7.20
CA GLN A 191 16.23 4.24 -7.65
C GLN A 191 15.14 3.44 -8.36
N TRP A 192 15.53 2.43 -9.14
CA TRP A 192 14.59 1.60 -9.90
C TRP A 192 13.45 1.01 -9.05
N HIS A 193 13.75 0.59 -7.82
CA HIS A 193 12.75 0.03 -6.93
C HIS A 193 11.67 1.03 -6.48
N ASP A 194 11.96 2.34 -6.48
CA ASP A 194 10.98 3.36 -6.10
C ASP A 194 9.85 3.38 -7.14
N TYR A 195 10.21 3.40 -8.43
CA TYR A 195 9.28 3.27 -9.54
C TYR A 195 8.48 1.97 -9.48
N LEU A 196 9.15 0.85 -9.20
CA LEU A 196 8.48 -0.44 -9.08
C LEU A 196 7.44 -0.43 -7.97
N PHE A 197 7.78 0.06 -6.78
CA PHE A 197 6.87 0.09 -5.63
C PHE A 197 5.75 1.10 -5.81
N TYR A 198 6.02 2.26 -6.40
CA TYR A 198 4.97 3.21 -6.75
C TYR A 198 3.94 2.61 -7.70
N TRP A 199 4.37 2.10 -8.85
CA TRP A 199 3.46 1.59 -9.88
C TRP A 199 2.71 0.34 -9.44
N THR A 200 3.37 -0.56 -8.68
CA THR A 200 2.69 -1.74 -8.12
C THR A 200 1.68 -1.36 -7.03
N GLY A 201 1.99 -0.36 -6.20
CA GLY A 201 1.05 0.20 -5.22
C GLY A 201 -0.16 0.85 -5.87
N PHE A 202 0.07 1.67 -6.90
CA PHE A 202 -0.98 2.30 -7.71
C PHE A 202 -1.86 1.26 -8.39
N LEU A 203 -1.26 0.24 -9.01
CA LEU A 203 -1.98 -0.85 -9.67
C LEU A 203 -2.82 -1.66 -8.67
N ALA A 204 -2.25 -2.00 -7.51
CA ALA A 204 -2.94 -2.77 -6.47
C ALA A 204 -4.24 -2.09 -6.03
N PHE A 205 -4.23 -0.76 -5.88
CA PHE A 205 -5.42 0.00 -5.51
C PHE A 205 -6.34 0.30 -6.69
N SER A 206 -5.79 0.56 -7.88
CA SER A 206 -6.56 0.69 -9.12
C SER A 206 -7.41 -0.55 -9.39
N LEU A 207 -6.86 -1.75 -9.15
CA LEU A 207 -7.63 -3.00 -9.20
C LEU A 207 -8.79 -2.99 -8.19
N ARG A 208 -8.65 -2.39 -7.01
CA ARG A 208 -9.78 -2.22 -6.06
C ARG A 208 -10.87 -1.34 -6.62
N ILE A 209 -10.50 -0.21 -7.21
CA ILE A 209 -11.45 0.73 -7.82
C ILE A 209 -12.21 0.05 -8.97
N VAL A 210 -11.50 -0.67 -9.83
CA VAL A 210 -12.09 -1.41 -10.94
C VAL A 210 -12.99 -2.55 -10.45
N ALA A 211 -12.55 -3.30 -9.43
CA ALA A 211 -13.36 -4.37 -8.83
C ALA A 211 -14.63 -3.82 -8.18
N TRP A 212 -14.54 -2.65 -7.53
CA TRP A 212 -15.69 -1.94 -7.00
C TRP A 212 -16.64 -1.49 -8.12
N GLY A 213 -16.11 -0.98 -9.23
CA GLY A 213 -16.88 -0.67 -10.42
C GLY A 213 -17.64 -1.89 -10.97
N LYS A 214 -16.95 -3.02 -11.15
CA LYS A 214 -17.55 -4.29 -11.62
C LYS A 214 -18.62 -4.81 -10.65
N ALA A 215 -18.44 -4.60 -9.34
CA ALA A 215 -19.43 -5.00 -8.35
C ALA A 215 -20.72 -4.18 -8.44
N ARG A 216 -20.62 -2.89 -8.82
CA ARG A 216 -21.74 -1.97 -9.04
C ARG A 216 -22.45 -2.22 -10.36
N ASP A 217 -21.68 -2.46 -11.41
CA ASP A 217 -22.19 -2.73 -12.75
C ASP A 217 -21.53 -4.00 -13.30
N LYS A 218 -22.28 -5.10 -13.32
CA LYS A 218 -21.76 -6.40 -13.80
C LYS A 218 -21.44 -6.36 -15.29
N ASP A 219 -22.08 -5.45 -16.02
CA ASP A 219 -21.91 -5.27 -17.46
C ASP A 219 -20.77 -4.27 -17.76
N LEU A 220 -20.00 -3.80 -16.76
CA LEU A 220 -18.92 -2.81 -16.95
C LEU A 220 -17.90 -3.22 -18.01
N PHE A 221 -17.66 -4.52 -18.18
CA PHE A 221 -16.73 -5.06 -19.18
C PHE A 221 -17.44 -5.62 -20.42
N ASP A 222 -18.76 -5.53 -20.48
CA ASP A 222 -19.52 -5.99 -21.63
C ASP A 222 -19.50 -4.91 -22.71
N ILE A 223 -18.91 -5.25 -23.86
CA ILE A 223 -18.72 -4.35 -25.01
C ILE A 223 -20.02 -4.23 -25.82
N SER A 224 -21.10 -4.90 -25.41
CA SER A 224 -22.39 -4.83 -26.10
C SER A 224 -22.84 -3.36 -26.23
N ILE A 225 -22.98 -2.92 -27.49
CA ILE A 225 -23.30 -1.55 -27.91
C ILE A 225 -24.78 -1.26 -27.60
N THR A 226 -25.17 -1.35 -26.33
CA THR A 226 -26.44 -0.81 -25.88
C THR A 226 -26.18 0.58 -25.31
N PRO A 227 -26.85 1.65 -25.78
CA PRO A 227 -26.68 2.99 -25.26
C PRO A 227 -27.40 3.09 -23.91
N LYS A 228 -26.85 2.42 -22.89
CA LYS A 228 -27.44 2.29 -21.55
C LYS A 228 -27.16 3.53 -20.68
N ASN A 229 -26.17 4.34 -21.07
CA ASN A 229 -25.72 5.58 -20.41
C ASN A 229 -25.67 6.72 -21.45
N SER A 230 -26.01 7.95 -21.05
CA SER A 230 -25.89 9.12 -21.93
C SER A 230 -24.44 9.30 -22.39
N VAL A 231 -24.25 9.66 -23.66
CA VAL A 231 -22.92 9.86 -24.27
C VAL A 231 -22.06 10.79 -23.42
N LEU A 232 -22.67 11.86 -22.88
CA LEU A 232 -22.02 12.81 -21.99
C LEU A 232 -21.42 12.14 -20.74
N LYS A 233 -22.15 11.25 -20.06
CA LYS A 233 -21.64 10.54 -18.87
C LYS A 233 -20.44 9.65 -19.21
N LYS A 234 -20.49 8.97 -20.36
CA LYS A 234 -19.37 8.15 -20.83
C LYS A 234 -18.13 9.02 -21.09
N CYS A 235 -18.29 10.14 -21.79
CA CYS A 235 -17.21 11.08 -22.04
C CYS A 235 -16.62 11.63 -20.73
N CYS A 236 -17.44 12.12 -19.80
CA CYS A 236 -16.98 12.65 -18.51
C CYS A 236 -16.22 11.59 -17.71
N GLY A 237 -16.74 10.35 -17.63
CA GLY A 237 -16.09 9.25 -16.93
C GLY A 237 -14.73 8.89 -17.53
N LEU A 238 -14.66 8.77 -18.87
CA LEU A 238 -13.39 8.49 -19.58
C LEU A 238 -12.38 9.63 -19.43
N VAL A 239 -12.82 10.89 -19.49
CA VAL A 239 -11.94 12.05 -19.26
C VAL A 239 -11.36 12.00 -17.85
N SER A 240 -12.16 11.69 -16.83
CA SER A 240 -11.69 11.55 -15.46
C SER A 240 -10.66 10.42 -15.30
N ILE A 241 -10.86 9.28 -15.96
CA ILE A 241 -9.90 8.16 -15.96
C ILE A 241 -8.60 8.54 -16.69
N SER A 242 -8.71 9.19 -17.86
CA SER A 242 -7.53 9.66 -18.59
C SER A 242 -6.73 10.68 -17.78
N LEU A 243 -7.41 11.62 -17.12
CA LEU A 243 -6.78 12.59 -16.23
C LEU A 243 -6.09 11.90 -15.05
N ALA A 244 -6.73 10.89 -14.46
CA ALA A 244 -6.15 10.08 -13.39
C ALA A 244 -4.85 9.39 -13.81
N ILE A 245 -4.84 8.73 -14.97
CA ILE A 245 -3.65 8.04 -15.49
C ILE A 245 -2.54 9.04 -15.77
N THR A 246 -2.85 10.15 -16.45
CA THR A 246 -1.86 11.21 -16.70
C THR A 246 -1.30 11.75 -15.40
N ALA A 247 -2.16 12.16 -14.46
CA ALA A 247 -1.74 12.69 -13.16
C ALA A 247 -0.89 11.70 -12.35
N SER A 248 -1.17 10.39 -12.45
CA SER A 248 -0.36 9.35 -11.80
C SER A 248 1.07 9.25 -12.35
N ALA A 249 1.31 9.67 -13.60
CA ALA A 249 2.63 9.65 -14.21
C ALA A 249 3.36 11.01 -14.13
N THR A 250 2.63 12.10 -13.89
CA THR A 250 3.13 13.48 -13.99
C THR A 250 3.10 14.26 -12.68
N GLY A 251 3.16 13.55 -11.53
CA GLY A 251 3.10 14.11 -10.17
C GLY A 251 3.86 15.43 -9.99
N HIS A 252 5.11 15.47 -10.45
CA HIS A 252 5.99 16.62 -10.31
C HIS A 252 5.43 17.91 -10.95
N PHE A 253 4.67 17.81 -12.04
CA PHE A 253 4.17 18.99 -12.75
C PHE A 253 2.96 19.64 -12.08
N TRP A 254 2.16 18.87 -11.34
CA TRP A 254 0.92 19.37 -10.73
C TRP A 254 0.98 19.47 -9.22
N TYR A 255 1.91 18.81 -8.52
CA TYR A 255 1.90 18.81 -7.05
C TYR A 255 1.97 20.21 -6.48
N LYS A 256 2.92 21.05 -6.94
CA LYS A 256 3.16 22.37 -6.37
C LYS A 256 1.93 23.29 -6.44
N PRO A 257 1.32 23.55 -7.62
CA PRO A 257 0.13 24.40 -7.69
C PRO A 257 -1.05 23.82 -6.91
N ILE A 258 -1.19 22.49 -6.86
CA ILE A 258 -2.26 21.84 -6.09
C ILE A 258 -2.01 21.97 -4.57
N SER A 259 -0.77 21.85 -4.12
CA SER A 259 -0.36 22.05 -2.74
C SER A 259 -0.67 23.46 -2.27
N GLU A 260 -0.29 24.47 -3.07
CA GLU A 260 -0.58 25.88 -2.80
C GLU A 260 -2.08 26.14 -2.63
N ILE A 261 -2.92 25.50 -3.46
CA ILE A 261 -4.38 25.61 -3.34
C ILE A 261 -4.88 24.90 -2.08
N LEU A 262 -4.48 23.66 -1.86
CA LEU A 262 -4.97 22.83 -0.75
C LEU A 262 -4.55 23.38 0.62
N LEU A 263 -3.36 23.98 0.71
CA LEU A 263 -2.81 24.54 1.95
C LEU A 263 -3.05 26.05 2.09
N SER A 264 -3.71 26.70 1.11
CA SER A 264 -3.99 28.14 1.16
C SER A 264 -4.81 28.58 2.37
N ALA A 265 -5.67 27.70 2.89
CA ALA A 265 -6.47 27.98 4.07
C ALA A 265 -5.72 27.56 5.34
N LYS A 266 -5.66 28.47 6.33
CA LYS A 266 -4.94 28.25 7.60
C LYS A 266 -5.29 26.93 8.30
N TRP A 267 -6.57 26.56 8.33
CA TRP A 267 -7.00 25.30 8.95
C TRP A 267 -6.41 24.07 8.26
N SER A 268 -6.17 24.14 6.95
CA SER A 268 -5.61 23.05 6.15
C SER A 268 -4.09 22.96 6.33
N GLU A 269 -3.42 24.11 6.37
CA GLU A 269 -2.01 24.22 6.73
C GLU A 269 -1.75 23.65 8.13
N GLU A 270 -2.55 24.04 9.12
CA GLU A 270 -2.48 23.50 10.48
C GLU A 270 -2.71 21.99 10.52
N LEU A 271 -3.68 21.46 9.75
CA LEU A 271 -3.90 20.01 9.65
C LEU A 271 -2.68 19.28 9.10
N SER A 272 -1.92 19.86 8.17
CA SER A 272 -0.75 19.22 7.55
C SER A 272 0.35 18.87 8.56
N LEU A 273 0.32 19.50 9.75
CA LEU A 273 1.28 19.28 10.83
C LEU A 273 1.01 18.00 11.63
N TRP A 274 -0.25 17.50 11.66
CA TRP A 274 -0.64 16.41 12.56
C TRP A 274 -1.62 15.39 11.98
N LEU A 275 -2.32 15.69 10.88
CA LEU A 275 -3.23 14.75 10.23
C LEU A 275 -2.44 13.88 9.24
N PRO A 276 -2.39 12.55 9.44
CA PRO A 276 -1.74 11.62 8.53
C PRO A 276 -2.15 11.85 7.07
N PHE A 277 -1.15 11.88 6.20
CA PHE A 277 -1.31 12.00 4.75
C PHE A 277 -1.95 13.29 4.23
N TRP A 278 -2.40 14.23 5.07
CA TRP A 278 -3.00 15.48 4.60
C TRP A 278 -1.96 16.34 3.86
N PRO A 279 -2.27 16.90 2.67
CA PRO A 279 -3.60 17.08 2.07
C PRO A 279 -3.97 16.05 1.00
N LEU A 280 -3.46 14.82 1.12
CA LEU A 280 -3.77 13.64 0.31
C LEU A 280 -3.28 13.74 -1.15
N GLU A 281 -2.24 14.52 -1.42
CA GLU A 281 -1.71 14.72 -2.78
C GLU A 281 -1.36 13.41 -3.49
N PRO A 282 -0.64 12.44 -2.88
CA PRO A 282 -0.33 11.17 -3.53
C PRO A 282 -1.57 10.42 -4.04
N PHE A 283 -2.72 10.65 -3.40
CA PHE A 283 -3.96 9.91 -3.64
C PHE A 283 -4.88 10.58 -4.66
N ILE A 284 -4.61 11.81 -5.08
CA ILE A 284 -5.43 12.56 -6.05
C ILE A 284 -5.69 11.75 -7.35
N PRO A 285 -4.68 11.13 -7.98
CA PRO A 285 -4.91 10.29 -9.16
C PRO A 285 -5.90 9.15 -8.89
N LEU A 286 -5.86 8.54 -7.71
CA LEU A 286 -6.78 7.44 -7.34
C LEU A 286 -8.20 7.95 -7.07
N PHE A 287 -8.37 9.16 -6.52
CA PHE A 287 -9.67 9.80 -6.39
C PHE A 287 -10.30 10.09 -7.75
N LEU A 288 -9.52 10.62 -8.70
CA LEU A 288 -9.97 10.86 -10.08
C LEU A 288 -10.34 9.56 -10.80
N LEU A 289 -9.56 8.49 -10.58
CA LEU A 289 -9.87 7.17 -11.11
C LEU A 289 -11.18 6.63 -10.52
N GLY A 290 -11.35 6.75 -9.21
CA GLY A 290 -12.58 6.38 -8.50
C GLY A 290 -13.80 7.14 -8.98
N LEU A 291 -13.67 8.46 -9.16
CA LEU A 291 -14.71 9.33 -9.70
C LEU A 291 -15.11 8.92 -11.12
N GLY A 292 -14.12 8.67 -11.98
CA GLY A 292 -14.36 8.21 -13.34
C GLY A 292 -15.14 6.89 -13.39
N VAL A 293 -14.73 5.91 -12.59
CA VAL A 293 -15.46 4.63 -12.45
C VAL A 293 -16.86 4.82 -11.85
N LEU A 294 -17.02 5.73 -10.89
CA LEU A 294 -18.32 6.06 -10.31
C LEU A 294 -19.28 6.62 -11.37
N ILE A 295 -18.82 7.54 -12.22
CA ILE A 295 -19.62 8.15 -13.29
C ILE A 295 -20.04 7.10 -14.34
N LEU A 296 -19.16 6.14 -14.64
CA LEU A 296 -19.42 5.09 -15.62
C LEU A 296 -20.36 3.99 -15.11
N THR A 297 -20.47 3.79 -13.80
CA THR A 297 -21.22 2.68 -13.19
C THR A 297 -22.51 3.13 -12.52
N LYS A 298 -23.60 2.39 -12.72
CA LYS A 298 -24.87 2.69 -12.02
C LYS A 298 -24.75 2.40 -10.52
N SER A 299 -25.48 3.16 -9.68
CA SER A 299 -25.67 2.77 -8.28
C SER A 299 -26.48 1.48 -8.24
N TYR A 300 -26.17 0.59 -7.28
CA TYR A 300 -26.97 -0.60 -7.00
C TYR A 300 -28.48 -0.25 -7.04
N GLN A 301 -29.20 -0.84 -7.99
CA GLN A 301 -30.65 -1.06 -7.87
C GLN A 301 -30.85 -2.38 -7.14
#